data_AF-A0A2T4LJX9-F1
#
_entry.id   AF-A0A2T4LJX9-F1
#
_cell.length_a   1.000
_cell.length_b   1.000
_cell.length_c   1.000
_cell.angle_alpha   90.00
_cell.angle_beta   90.00
_cell.angle_gamma   90.00
#
_symmetry.space_group_name_H-M   'P 1'
#
loop_
_entity.id
_entity.type
_entity.pdbx_description
1 polymer ?
#
loop_
_entity_poly.entity_id
_entity_poly.type
_entity_poly.pdbx_seq_one_letter_code
_entity_poly.pdbx_strand_id
1 'polypeptide(L)'
;RLIMPSIEREVRGDLTQKAETHAIDVFSENLRNLLLQPPMKGKQILGVDPAFRTGCKLAVINPFGTFIAKSVIYPHPPKTKNEATEKELVKMIKDYQIELLAIGNGTASRETEKFVANVIKKYKLDARFIIVNEAGASVYS
;
A
#
# COMPACT_ATOMS: atom_id res chain seq x y z
N ARG A 1 -21.43 -18.69 45.90
CA ARG A 1 -21.77 -18.89 44.47
C ARG A 1 -21.66 -17.60 43.64
N LEU A 2 -21.99 -16.41 44.16
CA LEU A 2 -21.98 -15.15 43.38
C LEU A 2 -20.65 -14.36 43.41
N ILE A 3 -19.81 -14.58 44.42
CA ILE A 3 -18.57 -13.79 44.60
C ILE A 3 -17.52 -14.13 43.54
N MET A 4 -17.27 -15.41 43.29
CA MET A 4 -16.23 -15.85 42.34
C MET A 4 -16.49 -15.35 40.90
N PRO A 5 -17.70 -15.47 40.33
CA PRO A 5 -17.99 -14.89 39.01
C PRO A 5 -17.92 -13.35 38.97
N SER A 6 -18.15 -12.67 40.10
CA SER A 6 -18.03 -11.22 40.19
C SER A 6 -16.57 -10.77 40.15
N ILE A 7 -15.72 -11.41 40.95
CA ILE A 7 -14.27 -11.14 40.99
C ILE A 7 -13.64 -11.47 39.63
N GLU A 8 -14.02 -12.59 39.01
CA GLU A 8 -13.51 -12.94 37.68
C GLU A 8 -13.84 -11.87 36.63
N ARG A 9 -15.07 -11.34 36.65
CA ARG A 9 -15.50 -10.27 35.74
C ARG A 9 -14.72 -8.98 35.98
N GLU A 10 -14.52 -8.62 37.23
CA GLU A 10 -13.75 -7.44 37.64
C GLU A 10 -12.30 -7.54 37.16
N VAL A 11 -11.62 -8.65 37.47
CA VAL A 11 -10.24 -8.90 37.02
C VAL A 11 -10.15 -8.90 35.49
N ARG A 12 -11.10 -9.51 34.79
CA ARG A 12 -11.12 -9.50 33.33
C ARG A 12 -11.31 -8.08 32.80
N GLY A 13 -12.21 -7.30 33.40
CA GLY A 13 -12.43 -5.89 33.05
C GLY A 13 -11.15 -5.07 33.19
N ASP A 14 -10.47 -5.19 34.33
CA ASP A 14 -9.21 -4.50 34.59
C ASP A 14 -8.12 -4.89 33.59
N LEU A 15 -8.00 -6.18 33.28
CA LEU A 15 -7.02 -6.68 32.31
C LEU A 15 -7.35 -6.19 30.89
N THR A 16 -8.62 -6.19 30.49
CA THR A 16 -9.06 -5.64 29.20
C THR A 16 -8.75 -4.16 29.11
N GLN A 17 -9.09 -3.36 30.13
CA GLN A 17 -8.82 -1.92 30.11
C GLN A 17 -7.33 -1.60 30.02
N LYS A 18 -6.49 -2.35 30.75
CA LYS A 18 -5.02 -2.23 30.66
C LYS A 18 -4.51 -2.57 29.26
N ALA A 19 -5.00 -3.65 28.67
CA ALA A 19 -4.61 -4.07 27.32
C ALA A 19 -5.04 -3.05 26.25
N GLU A 20 -6.25 -2.51 26.34
CA GLU A 20 -6.77 -1.49 25.42
C GLU A 20 -5.97 -0.18 25.52
N THR A 21 -5.68 0.27 26.74
CA THR A 21 -4.85 1.48 26.96
C THR A 21 -3.48 1.32 26.30
N HIS A 22 -2.82 0.19 26.54
CA HIS A 22 -1.53 -0.10 25.92
C HIS A 22 -1.61 -0.17 24.39
N ALA A 23 -2.66 -0.80 23.83
CA ALA A 23 -2.85 -0.85 22.39
C ALA A 23 -3.03 0.54 21.78
N ILE A 24 -3.80 1.43 22.43
CA ILE A 24 -3.99 2.82 21.99
C ILE A 24 -2.67 3.59 21.98
N ASP A 25 -1.83 3.42 22.99
CA ASP A 25 -0.51 4.07 23.05
C ASP A 25 0.36 3.64 21.86
N VAL A 26 0.41 2.33 21.58
CA VAL A 26 1.16 1.77 20.43
C VAL A 26 0.61 2.28 19.10
N PHE A 27 -0.72 2.35 18.92
CA PHE A 27 -1.32 2.88 17.70
C PHE A 27 -1.05 4.38 17.53
N SER A 28 -1.08 5.14 18.62
CA SER A 28 -0.80 6.58 18.62
C SER A 28 0.65 6.85 18.21
N GLU A 29 1.60 6.06 18.72
CA GLU A 29 3.01 6.16 18.34
C GLU A 29 3.22 5.80 16.86
N ASN A 30 2.60 4.70 16.39
CA ASN A 30 2.68 4.31 14.98
C ASN A 30 2.11 5.37 14.04
N LEU A 31 0.96 5.97 14.39
CA LEU A 31 0.35 7.05 13.61
C LEU A 31 1.23 8.30 13.61
N ARG A 32 1.79 8.68 14.77
CA ARG A 32 2.73 9.81 14.85
C ARG A 32 3.93 9.59 13.94
N ASN A 33 4.53 8.40 13.96
CA ASN A 33 5.66 8.07 13.10
C ASN A 33 5.30 8.12 11.63
N LEU A 34 4.09 7.71 11.25
CA LEU A 34 3.60 7.82 9.87
C LEU A 34 3.43 9.28 9.42
N LEU A 35 2.85 10.13 10.28
CA LEU A 35 2.61 11.55 9.96
C LEU A 35 3.89 12.38 9.89
N LEU A 36 4.93 11.98 10.61
CA LEU A 36 6.23 12.66 10.62
C LEU A 36 7.19 12.16 9.54
N GLN A 37 6.74 11.25 8.67
CA GLN A 37 7.57 10.79 7.55
C GLN A 37 7.89 11.98 6.62
N PRO A 38 9.17 12.14 6.22
CA PRO A 38 9.54 13.22 5.34
C PRO A 38 8.80 13.09 4.00
N PRO A 39 8.16 14.17 3.51
CA PRO A 39 7.43 14.11 2.25
C PRO A 39 8.41 14.03 1.07
N MET A 40 8.08 13.22 0.08
CA MET A 40 8.83 13.19 -1.17
C MET A 40 8.29 14.25 -2.13
N LYS A 41 9.10 15.26 -2.44
CA LYS A 41 8.72 16.38 -3.32
C LYS A 41 9.33 16.24 -4.71
N GLY A 42 8.64 16.78 -5.71
CA GLY A 42 9.23 17.02 -7.02
C GLY A 42 9.36 15.80 -7.91
N LYS A 43 8.65 14.70 -7.62
CA LYS A 43 8.74 13.44 -8.36
C LYS A 43 7.45 13.12 -9.12
N GLN A 44 7.59 12.62 -10.34
CA GLN A 44 6.50 11.94 -11.05
C GLN A 44 6.32 10.54 -10.48
N ILE A 45 5.15 10.28 -9.88
CA ILE A 45 4.86 9.06 -9.11
C ILE A 45 3.77 8.24 -9.79
N LEU A 46 3.99 6.92 -9.86
CA LEU A 46 2.94 5.95 -10.16
C LEU A 46 2.58 5.21 -8.87
N GLY A 47 1.43 5.53 -8.29
CA GLY A 47 0.84 4.75 -7.21
C GLY A 47 0.34 3.41 -7.73
N VAL A 48 0.65 2.34 -7.01
CA VAL A 48 0.27 0.96 -7.32
C VAL A 48 -0.42 0.38 -6.10
N ASP A 49 -1.73 0.12 -6.20
CA ASP A 49 -2.53 -0.61 -5.22
C ASP A 49 -2.60 -2.10 -5.61
N PRO A 50 -1.84 -2.98 -4.96
CA PRO A 50 -1.75 -4.39 -5.33
C PRO A 50 -3.05 -5.15 -5.06
N ALA A 51 -3.43 -6.03 -6.00
CA ALA A 51 -4.47 -7.02 -5.75
C ALA A 51 -4.36 -8.21 -6.70
N PHE A 52 -4.89 -9.36 -6.27
CA PHE A 52 -5.03 -10.55 -7.12
C PHE A 52 -6.24 -10.43 -8.07
N ARG A 53 -7.45 -10.69 -7.55
CA ARG A 53 -8.66 -10.86 -8.38
C ARG A 53 -9.14 -9.58 -9.07
N THR A 54 -9.02 -8.44 -8.40
CA THR A 54 -9.50 -7.14 -8.89
C THR A 54 -8.47 -6.43 -9.79
N GLY A 55 -7.25 -6.95 -9.88
CA GLY A 55 -6.13 -6.32 -10.58
C GLY A 55 -5.48 -5.22 -9.76
N CYS A 56 -4.22 -4.92 -10.07
CA CYS A 56 -3.50 -3.82 -9.45
C CYS A 56 -3.97 -2.50 -10.08
N LYS A 57 -4.44 -1.55 -9.26
CA LYS A 57 -4.84 -0.23 -9.75
C LYS A 57 -3.65 0.70 -9.77
N LEU A 58 -3.56 1.49 -10.81
CA LEU A 58 -2.48 2.40 -11.09
C LEU A 58 -3.00 3.83 -11.07
N ALA A 59 -2.26 4.74 -10.46
CA ALA A 59 -2.58 6.17 -10.44
C ALA A 59 -1.31 7.01 -10.66
N VAL A 60 -1.31 7.86 -11.69
CA VAL A 60 -0.23 8.80 -11.97
C VAL A 60 -0.49 10.07 -11.19
N ILE A 61 0.50 10.47 -10.40
CA ILE A 61 0.52 11.68 -9.59
C ILE A 61 1.71 12.53 -10.05
N ASN A 62 1.44 13.79 -10.42
CA ASN A 62 2.49 14.70 -10.84
C ASN A 62 3.32 15.23 -9.65
N PRO A 63 4.41 15.96 -9.89
CA PRO A 63 5.25 16.55 -8.84
C PRO A 63 4.54 17.48 -7.85
N PHE A 64 3.35 17.98 -8.20
CA PHE A 64 2.53 18.86 -7.39
C PHE A 64 1.46 18.11 -6.56
N GLY A 65 1.39 16.77 -6.65
CA GLY A 65 0.38 15.95 -5.98
C GLY A 65 -0.95 15.87 -6.71
N THR A 66 -1.04 16.34 -7.96
CA THR A 66 -2.26 16.28 -8.76
C THR A 66 -2.38 14.93 -9.46
N PHE A 67 -3.58 14.36 -9.42
CA PHE A 67 -3.93 13.17 -10.20
C PHE A 67 -3.96 13.48 -11.70
N ILE A 68 -3.31 12.63 -12.49
CA ILE A 68 -3.20 12.79 -13.95
C ILE A 68 -3.94 11.69 -14.71
N ALA A 69 -3.70 10.43 -14.35
CA ALA A 69 -4.23 9.30 -15.09
C ALA A 69 -4.37 8.06 -14.18
N LYS A 70 -5.25 7.15 -14.57
CA LYS A 70 -5.39 5.84 -13.92
C LYS A 70 -5.45 4.72 -14.93
N SER A 71 -5.04 3.52 -14.50
CA SER A 71 -5.22 2.29 -15.26
C SER A 71 -5.39 1.12 -14.29
N VAL A 72 -5.73 -0.06 -14.82
CA VAL A 72 -5.81 -1.30 -14.03
C VAL A 72 -5.09 -2.39 -14.82
N ILE A 73 -4.14 -3.04 -14.18
CA ILE A 73 -3.37 -4.13 -14.75
C ILE A 73 -3.64 -5.44 -14.01
N TYR A 74 -3.44 -6.58 -14.68
CA TYR A 74 -3.70 -7.91 -14.11
C TYR A 74 -2.42 -8.77 -14.16
N PRO A 75 -1.41 -8.45 -13.33
CA PRO A 75 -0.15 -9.17 -13.30
C PRO A 75 -0.28 -10.56 -12.63
N HIS A 76 -1.32 -10.76 -11.83
CA HIS A 76 -1.45 -11.93 -10.96
C HIS A 76 -2.66 -12.81 -11.31
N PRO A 77 -2.63 -14.10 -10.93
CA PRO A 77 -3.80 -14.99 -11.05
C PRO A 77 -5.03 -14.44 -10.32
N PRO A 78 -6.26 -14.81 -10.74
CA PRO A 78 -6.60 -15.81 -11.77
C PRO A 78 -6.75 -15.24 -13.20
N LYS A 79 -6.68 -13.93 -13.38
CA LYS A 79 -6.86 -13.25 -14.69
C LYS A 79 -5.53 -12.73 -15.26
N THR A 80 -4.48 -13.54 -15.18
CA THR A 80 -3.13 -13.13 -15.56
C THR A 80 -3.07 -12.75 -17.04
N LYS A 81 -2.73 -11.50 -17.35
CA LYS A 81 -2.54 -10.99 -18.72
C LYS A 81 -1.11 -10.44 -18.88
N ASN A 82 -0.12 -11.32 -18.80
CA ASN A 82 1.30 -10.93 -18.68
C ASN A 82 1.76 -9.90 -19.71
N GLU A 83 1.67 -10.18 -21.01
CA GLU A 83 2.19 -9.25 -22.03
C GLU A 83 1.45 -7.92 -22.07
N ALA A 84 0.12 -7.93 -21.95
CA ALA A 84 -0.68 -6.71 -21.95
C ALA A 84 -0.39 -5.85 -20.72
N THR A 85 -0.25 -6.50 -19.56
CA THR A 85 0.07 -5.86 -18.27
C THR A 85 1.46 -5.23 -18.30
N GLU A 86 2.46 -5.93 -18.83
CA GLU A 86 3.81 -5.37 -18.99
C GLU A 86 3.83 -4.18 -19.94
N LYS A 87 3.18 -4.30 -21.11
CA LYS A 87 3.11 -3.22 -22.11
C LYS A 87 2.43 -1.98 -21.54
N GLU A 88 1.32 -2.14 -20.83
CA GLU A 88 0.61 -1.03 -20.21
C GLU A 88 1.46 -0.35 -19.13
N LEU A 89 2.13 -1.12 -18.26
CA LEU A 89 3.00 -0.54 -17.23
C LEU A 89 4.16 0.24 -17.87
N VAL A 90 4.83 -0.33 -18.88
CA VAL A 90 5.93 0.33 -19.61
C VAL A 90 5.44 1.59 -20.30
N LYS A 91 4.26 1.54 -20.93
CA LYS A 91 3.64 2.70 -21.58
C LYS A 91 3.40 3.81 -20.57
N MET A 92 2.76 3.53 -19.43
CA MET A 92 2.52 4.55 -18.40
C MET A 92 3.83 5.14 -17.86
N ILE A 93 4.84 4.31 -17.60
CA ILE A 93 6.15 4.79 -17.11
C ILE A 93 6.78 5.76 -18.12
N LYS A 94 6.73 5.45 -19.42
CA LYS A 94 7.33 6.28 -20.46
C LYS A 94 6.52 7.53 -20.77
N ASP A 95 5.21 7.40 -20.97
CA ASP A 95 4.32 8.49 -21.38
C ASP A 95 4.27 9.60 -20.33
N TYR A 96 4.32 9.24 -19.04
CA TYR A 96 4.27 10.18 -17.92
C TYR A 96 5.62 10.46 -17.27
N GLN A 97 6.70 9.91 -17.82
CA GLN A 97 8.07 10.07 -17.29
C GLN A 97 8.16 9.74 -15.80
N ILE A 98 7.59 8.60 -15.40
CA ILE A 98 7.53 8.17 -14.00
C ILE A 98 8.93 7.88 -13.48
N GLU A 99 9.30 8.53 -12.38
CA GLU A 99 10.59 8.34 -11.71
C GLU A 99 10.50 7.31 -10.59
N LEU A 100 9.32 7.19 -9.96
CA LEU A 100 9.09 6.33 -8.81
C LEU A 100 7.72 5.65 -8.84
N LEU A 101 7.72 4.36 -8.56
CA LEU A 101 6.51 3.58 -8.30
C LEU A 101 6.33 3.40 -6.79
N ALA A 102 5.19 3.82 -6.25
CA ALA A 102 4.84 3.63 -4.84
C ALA A 102 3.88 2.45 -4.72
N ILE A 103 4.35 1.32 -4.17
CA ILE A 103 3.61 0.06 -4.10
C ILE A 103 3.05 -0.13 -2.70
N GLY A 104 1.72 -0.26 -2.57
CA GLY A 104 1.06 -0.57 -1.31
C GLY A 104 1.57 -1.89 -0.69
N ASN A 105 1.68 -1.93 0.63
CA ASN A 105 2.22 -3.06 1.37
C ASN A 105 1.18 -4.14 1.75
N GLY A 106 -0.02 -4.10 1.17
CA GLY A 106 -1.07 -5.07 1.46
C GLY A 106 -1.05 -6.32 0.59
N THR A 107 -2.24 -6.74 0.18
CA THR A 107 -2.46 -8.04 -0.47
C THR A 107 -1.78 -8.08 -1.84
N ALA A 108 -0.99 -9.12 -2.12
CA ALA A 108 -0.23 -9.28 -3.37
C ALA A 108 0.93 -8.27 -3.55
N SER A 109 1.34 -7.56 -2.49
CA SER A 109 2.43 -6.58 -2.55
C SER A 109 3.75 -7.20 -2.99
N ARG A 110 4.13 -8.35 -2.42
CA ARG A 110 5.37 -9.07 -2.74
C ARG A 110 5.42 -9.56 -4.19
N GLU A 111 4.31 -10.07 -4.70
CA GLU A 111 4.18 -10.51 -6.09
C GLU A 111 4.25 -9.31 -7.03
N THR A 112 3.60 -8.20 -6.68
CA THR A 112 3.62 -6.95 -7.44
C THR A 112 5.01 -6.34 -7.47
N GLU A 113 5.73 -6.34 -6.35
CA GLU A 113 7.11 -5.89 -6.24
C GLU A 113 8.01 -6.66 -7.22
N LYS A 114 7.96 -8.00 -7.18
CA LYS A 114 8.74 -8.86 -8.10
C LYS A 114 8.39 -8.59 -9.56
N PHE A 115 7.10 -8.43 -9.86
CA PHE A 115 6.64 -8.11 -11.21
C PHE A 115 7.19 -6.76 -11.68
N VAL A 116 7.06 -5.70 -10.87
CA VAL A 116 7.57 -4.37 -11.17
C VAL A 116 9.09 -4.38 -11.36
N ALA A 117 9.84 -5.03 -10.46
CA ALA A 117 11.28 -5.16 -10.56
C ALA A 117 11.72 -5.85 -11.86
N ASN A 118 11.03 -6.93 -12.24
CA ASN A 118 11.29 -7.65 -13.49
C ASN A 118 11.01 -6.78 -14.73
N VAL A 119 9.92 -6.01 -14.73
CA VAL A 119 9.59 -5.10 -15.85
C VAL A 119 10.63 -3.99 -15.97
N ILE A 120 10.99 -3.34 -14.87
CA ILE A 120 12.02 -2.28 -14.86
C ILE A 120 13.33 -2.83 -15.46
N LYS A 121 13.76 -4.01 -15.00
CA LYS A 121 15.00 -4.66 -15.48
C LYS A 121 14.90 -5.06 -16.95
N LYS A 122 13.79 -5.68 -17.37
CA LYS A 122 13.58 -6.19 -18.73
C LYS A 122 13.57 -5.06 -19.77
N TYR A 123 12.93 -3.94 -19.44
CA TYR A 123 12.79 -2.80 -20.35
C TYR A 123 13.80 -1.69 -20.12
N LYS A 124 14.76 -1.88 -19.20
CA LYS A 124 15.80 -0.91 -18.82
C LYS A 124 15.21 0.48 -18.53
N LEU A 125 14.13 0.51 -17.75
CA LEU A 125 13.44 1.75 -17.40
C LEU A 125 14.25 2.51 -16.34
N ASP A 126 14.34 3.84 -16.50
CA ASP A 126 14.92 4.73 -15.48
C ASP A 126 13.88 5.09 -14.42
N ALA A 127 13.36 4.06 -13.75
CA ALA A 127 12.36 4.18 -12.70
C ALA A 127 12.74 3.29 -11.53
N ARG A 128 12.43 3.73 -10.31
CA ARG A 128 12.62 2.96 -9.07
C ARG A 128 11.27 2.62 -8.46
N PHE A 129 11.24 1.70 -7.50
CA PHE A 129 10.05 1.44 -6.71
C PHE A 129 10.36 1.56 -5.22
N ILE A 130 9.31 1.85 -4.44
CA ILE A 130 9.33 1.85 -2.98
C ILE A 130 8.05 1.20 -2.46
N ILE A 131 8.15 0.54 -1.32
CA ILE A 131 6.98 0.02 -0.60
C ILE A 131 6.44 1.10 0.33
N VAL A 132 5.13 1.33 0.28
CA VAL A 132 4.42 2.32 1.11
C VAL A 132 3.33 1.66 1.94
N ASN A 133 3.05 2.25 3.10
CA ASN A 133 1.94 1.80 3.94
C ASN A 133 0.61 2.17 3.28
N GLU A 134 -0.27 1.19 3.07
CA GLU A 134 -1.61 1.42 2.51
C GLU A 134 -2.71 1.57 3.57
N ALA A 135 -2.36 1.57 4.86
CA ALA A 135 -3.31 1.78 5.95
C ALA A 135 -4.09 3.09 5.75
N GLY A 136 -5.43 2.97 5.72
CA GLY A 136 -6.33 4.09 5.49
C GLY A 136 -6.66 4.37 4.01
N ALA A 137 -5.94 3.80 3.04
CA ALA A 137 -6.23 4.01 1.62
C ALA A 137 -7.62 3.51 1.23
N SER A 138 -8.03 2.34 1.74
CA SER A 138 -9.37 1.78 1.52
C SER A 138 -10.48 2.51 2.28
N VAL A 139 -10.16 3.26 3.34
CA VAL A 139 -11.15 4.08 4.07
C VAL A 139 -11.36 5.41 3.35
N TYR A 140 -10.30 5.94 2.73
CA TYR A 140 -10.35 7.14 1.91
C TYR A 140 -11.11 6.94 0.58
N SER A 141 -11.00 5.76 -0.04
CA SER A 141 -11.63 5.42 -1.32
C SER A 141 -13.14 5.25 -1.26
#